data_AF-A0A7U6Y7X5-F1
#
_entry.id   AF-A0A7U6Y7X5-F1
#
_cell.length_a   1.000
_cell.length_b   1.000
_cell.length_c   1.000
_cell.angle_alpha   90.00
_cell.angle_beta   90.00
_cell.angle_gamma   90.00
#
_symmetry.space_group_name_H-M   'P 1'
#
loop_
_entity.id
_entity.type
_entity.pdbx_description
1 polymer ?
#
loop_
_entity_poly.entity_id
_entity_poly.type
_entity_poly.pdbx_seq_one_letter_code
_entity_poly.pdbx_strand_id
1 'polypeptide(L)'
;MGLFSSDDSSSVSNAVAVDPAWAKSPKGHFHRLISLEPDQVGLPGQGGVYVVWHKGVRPEWVYVASDDDLGQALMRALDDEEIFSYEPRGGLWCTWSFIRPEYRDGAVLYLRRLLKTVVEPRPGDEIDEEKVKPVAVLPPG
;
A
#
# COMPACT_ATOMS: atom_id res chain seq x y z
N MET A 1 40.23 25.68 2.52
CA MET A 1 39.02 25.16 1.84
C MET A 1 38.30 24.25 2.82
N GLY A 2 37.15 24.67 3.34
CA GLY A 2 36.31 23.85 4.21
C GLY A 2 35.15 23.30 3.38
N LEU A 3 35.11 21.99 3.18
CA LEU A 3 34.02 21.27 2.53
C LEU A 3 32.99 20.95 3.61
N PHE A 4 31.91 21.72 3.65
CA PHE A 4 30.78 21.45 4.54
C PHE A 4 29.85 20.43 3.89
N SER A 5 29.66 19.34 4.62
CA SER A 5 28.69 18.27 4.38
C SER A 5 27.28 18.77 4.68
N SER A 6 26.34 18.53 3.77
CA SER A 6 24.91 18.58 4.05
C SER A 6 24.24 17.40 3.38
N ASP A 7 24.28 16.26 4.07
CA ASP A 7 23.34 15.16 3.86
C ASP A 7 22.08 15.53 4.66
N ASP A 8 21.07 16.05 3.96
CA ASP A 8 19.73 16.26 4.52
C ASP A 8 18.83 15.14 3.98
N SER A 9 19.03 13.93 4.50
CA SER A 9 18.08 12.83 4.32
C SER A 9 17.19 12.76 5.55
N SER A 10 16.06 13.48 5.46
CA SER A 10 14.79 13.30 6.19
C SER A 10 14.78 12.24 7.29
N SER A 11 14.66 12.68 8.55
CA SER A 11 14.50 11.81 9.71
C SER A 11 13.16 11.07 9.65
N VAL A 12 13.16 9.90 9.01
CA VAL A 12 12.15 8.89 9.25
C VAL A 12 12.36 8.40 10.68
N SER A 13 11.46 8.78 11.59
CA SER A 13 11.51 8.45 13.01
C SER A 13 11.95 7.00 13.27
N ASN A 14 12.96 6.83 14.14
CA ASN A 14 13.61 5.60 14.61
C ASN A 14 12.67 4.63 15.37
N ALA A 15 11.39 4.58 15.04
CA ALA A 15 10.46 3.58 15.56
C ALA A 15 10.75 2.25 14.85
N VAL A 16 10.87 1.17 15.63
CA VAL A 16 10.98 -0.19 15.08
C VAL A 16 9.76 -0.44 14.21
N ALA A 17 9.96 -0.65 12.92
CA ALA A 17 8.88 -0.90 11.98
C ALA A 17 8.13 -2.18 12.39
N VAL A 18 6.80 -2.08 12.42
CA VAL A 18 5.94 -3.21 12.81
C VAL A 18 5.60 -4.03 11.56
N ASP A 19 5.64 -5.35 11.68
CA ASP A 19 5.07 -6.24 10.67
C ASP A 19 3.54 -6.26 10.81
N PRO A 20 2.78 -5.76 9.84
CA PRO A 20 1.33 -5.71 9.92
C PRO A 20 0.69 -7.06 9.54
N ALA A 21 1.48 -8.12 9.30
CA ALA A 21 1.02 -9.43 8.85
C ALA A 21 0.27 -9.36 7.51
N TRP A 22 0.98 -8.97 6.45
CA TRP A 22 0.45 -8.89 5.09
C TRP A 22 -0.18 -10.21 4.63
N ALA A 23 -1.39 -10.13 4.10
CA ALA A 23 -2.16 -11.27 3.63
C ALA A 23 -1.46 -11.98 2.47
N LYS A 24 -1.21 -13.28 2.67
CA LYS A 24 -0.65 -14.21 1.69
C LYS A 24 -1.58 -15.41 1.56
N SER A 25 -1.57 -16.03 0.38
CA SER A 25 -2.24 -17.31 0.16
C SER A 25 -1.64 -18.39 1.08
N PRO A 26 -2.34 -19.53 1.30
CA PRO A 26 -1.81 -20.65 2.10
C PRO A 26 -0.47 -21.20 1.60
N LYS A 27 -0.13 -20.95 0.33
CA LYS A 27 1.16 -21.33 -0.29
C LYS A 27 2.24 -20.25 -0.14
N GLY A 28 1.96 -19.16 0.57
CA GLY A 28 2.89 -18.04 0.79
C GLY A 28 2.98 -17.04 -0.37
N HIS A 29 2.18 -17.20 -1.42
CA HIS A 29 2.15 -16.26 -2.56
C HIS A 29 1.16 -15.12 -2.33
N PHE A 30 1.48 -13.94 -2.85
CA PHE A 30 0.55 -12.81 -2.92
C PHE A 30 -0.59 -13.06 -3.93
N HIS A 31 -1.67 -12.29 -3.82
CA HIS A 31 -2.86 -12.47 -4.65
C HIS A 31 -2.74 -11.68 -5.95
N ARG A 32 -3.27 -12.20 -7.06
CA ARG A 32 -3.46 -11.41 -8.27
C ARG A 32 -4.73 -10.60 -8.14
N LEU A 33 -4.68 -9.30 -8.44
CA LEU A 33 -5.84 -8.42 -8.29
C LEU A 33 -7.02 -8.88 -9.16
N ILE A 34 -6.77 -9.21 -10.43
CA ILE A 34 -7.79 -9.67 -11.38
C ILE A 34 -8.44 -11.02 -11.02
N SER A 35 -7.77 -11.85 -10.22
CA SER A 35 -8.27 -13.18 -9.83
C SER A 35 -8.72 -13.24 -8.38
N LEU A 36 -8.71 -12.10 -7.68
CA LEU A 36 -9.14 -12.02 -6.30
C LEU A 36 -10.66 -11.91 -6.26
N GLU A 37 -11.30 -12.83 -5.55
CA GLU A 37 -12.71 -12.74 -5.20
C GLU A 37 -12.80 -12.31 -3.73
N PRO A 38 -13.14 -11.03 -3.44
CA PRO A 38 -13.11 -10.52 -2.07
C PRO A 38 -13.98 -11.31 -1.09
N ASP A 39 -15.14 -11.79 -1.55
CA ASP A 39 -16.07 -12.59 -0.75
C ASP A 39 -15.45 -13.91 -0.26
N GLN A 40 -14.64 -14.57 -1.10
CA GLN A 40 -14.00 -15.85 -0.78
C GLN A 40 -12.90 -15.70 0.27
N VAL A 41 -12.25 -14.53 0.32
CA VAL A 41 -11.17 -14.23 1.27
C VAL A 41 -11.66 -13.46 2.51
N GLY A 42 -12.97 -13.26 2.66
CA GLY A 42 -13.57 -12.64 3.84
C GLY A 42 -13.22 -11.16 4.01
N LEU A 43 -13.03 -10.45 2.90
CA LEU A 43 -12.72 -9.01 2.88
C LEU A 43 -13.92 -8.06 3.04
N PRO A 44 -15.15 -8.38 2.59
CA PRO A 44 -16.28 -7.48 2.71
C PRO A 44 -16.52 -7.01 4.15
N GLY A 45 -16.62 -5.69 4.33
CA GLY A 45 -16.85 -5.05 5.62
C GLY A 45 -15.67 -5.07 6.60
N GLN A 46 -14.48 -5.50 6.14
CA GLN A 46 -13.25 -5.43 6.92
C GLN A 46 -12.39 -4.26 6.44
N GLY A 47 -12.00 -3.40 7.37
CA GLY A 47 -11.15 -2.26 7.05
C GLY A 47 -9.67 -2.53 7.26
N GLY A 48 -8.82 -1.83 6.53
CA GLY A 48 -7.38 -2.00 6.63
C GLY A 48 -6.61 -1.19 5.60
N VAL A 49 -5.37 -1.60 5.37
CA VAL A 49 -4.46 -1.02 4.37
C VAL A 49 -4.21 -2.05 3.28
N TYR A 50 -4.18 -1.63 2.03
CA TYR A 50 -3.84 -2.49 0.90
C TYR A 50 -2.76 -1.85 0.02
N VAL A 51 -2.03 -2.71 -0.67
CA VAL A 51 -0.93 -2.36 -1.56
C VAL A 51 -1.09 -3.11 -2.87
N VAL A 52 -0.90 -2.40 -3.98
CA VAL A 52 -0.95 -2.94 -5.34
C VAL A 52 0.39 -2.69 -6.05
N TRP A 53 0.90 -3.68 -6.76
CA TRP A 53 2.13 -3.58 -7.54
C TRP A 53 2.09 -4.53 -8.75
N HIS A 54 3.02 -4.37 -9.69
CA HIS A 54 3.18 -5.32 -10.78
C HIS A 54 4.56 -5.98 -10.76
N LYS A 55 4.66 -7.22 -11.28
CA LYS A 55 5.90 -8.03 -11.29
C LYS A 55 6.54 -8.13 -12.69
N GLY A 56 6.43 -7.07 -13.47
CA GLY A 56 6.93 -7.02 -14.84
C GLY A 56 8.44 -7.00 -14.99
N VAL A 57 8.88 -6.67 -16.21
CA VAL A 57 10.29 -6.43 -16.54
C VAL A 57 10.93 -5.37 -15.61
N ARG A 58 10.13 -4.38 -15.21
CA ARG A 58 10.48 -3.40 -14.18
C ARG A 58 9.36 -3.40 -13.15
N PRO A 59 9.52 -4.09 -12.00
CA PRO A 59 8.49 -4.11 -10.97
C PRO A 59 8.38 -2.75 -10.28
N GLU A 60 7.16 -2.23 -10.16
CA GLU A 60 6.87 -0.94 -9.52
C GLU A 60 5.67 -1.07 -8.58
N TRP A 61 5.68 -0.28 -7.51
CA TRP A 61 4.55 -0.12 -6.61
C TRP A 61 3.53 0.80 -7.27
N VAL A 62 2.33 0.29 -7.50
CA VAL A 62 1.30 0.98 -8.26
C VAL A 62 0.49 1.89 -7.34
N TYR A 63 -0.09 1.32 -6.29
CA TYR A 63 -1.03 2.04 -5.44
C TYR A 63 -0.98 1.56 -3.98
N VAL A 64 -1.22 2.49 -3.04
CA VAL A 64 -1.36 2.22 -1.60
C VAL A 64 -2.44 3.11 -1.03
N ALA A 65 -3.39 2.50 -0.34
CA ALA A 65 -4.49 3.20 0.30
C ALA A 65 -5.06 2.38 1.47
N SER A 66 -6.03 2.96 2.17
CA SER A 66 -6.77 2.33 3.25
C SER A 66 -8.26 2.54 3.05
N ASP A 67 -9.07 1.58 3.46
CA ASP A 67 -10.52 1.71 3.41
C ASP A 67 -11.13 0.99 4.63
N ASP A 68 -12.38 1.32 4.94
CA ASP A 68 -13.21 0.62 5.92
C ASP A 68 -13.78 -0.68 5.37
N ASP A 69 -13.85 -0.83 4.05
CA ASP A 69 -14.25 -2.04 3.34
C ASP A 69 -13.22 -2.39 2.25
N LEU A 70 -12.26 -3.24 2.61
CA LEU A 70 -11.23 -3.73 1.70
C LEU A 70 -11.79 -4.49 0.50
N GLY A 71 -12.97 -5.12 0.65
CA GLY A 71 -13.61 -5.80 -0.47
C GLY A 71 -14.02 -4.82 -1.55
N GLN A 72 -14.71 -3.74 -1.17
CA GLN A 72 -15.04 -2.66 -2.09
C GLN A 72 -13.81 -1.93 -2.61
N ALA A 73 -12.82 -1.67 -1.75
CA ALA A 73 -11.61 -0.95 -2.15
C ALA A 73 -10.83 -1.68 -3.25
N LEU A 74 -10.68 -2.99 -3.14
CA LEU A 74 -9.98 -3.78 -4.17
C LEU A 74 -10.78 -3.90 -5.47
N MET A 75 -12.12 -3.92 -5.40
CA MET A 75 -12.95 -3.85 -6.62
C MET A 75 -12.82 -2.48 -7.29
N ARG A 76 -12.84 -1.38 -6.54
CA ARG A 76 -12.60 -0.03 -7.09
C ARG A 76 -11.20 0.07 -7.71
N ALA A 77 -10.18 -0.50 -7.07
CA ALA A 77 -8.83 -0.52 -7.60
C ALA A 77 -8.70 -1.37 -8.88
N LEU A 78 -9.52 -2.41 -9.03
CA LEU A 78 -9.58 -3.21 -10.26
C LEU A 78 -10.29 -2.47 -11.40
N ASP A 79 -11.32 -1.68 -11.09
CA ASP A 79 -12.08 -0.87 -12.05
C ASP A 79 -11.38 0.46 -12.41
N ASP A 80 -10.33 0.85 -11.69
CA ASP A 80 -9.55 2.04 -11.96
C ASP A 80 -8.66 1.86 -13.21
N GLU A 81 -8.93 2.63 -14.26
CA GLU A 81 -8.24 2.50 -15.56
C GLU A 81 -6.72 2.72 -15.44
N GLU A 82 -6.26 3.62 -14.56
CA GLU A 82 -4.85 3.93 -14.39
C GLU A 82 -4.13 2.76 -13.73
N ILE A 83 -4.71 2.21 -12.65
CA ILE A 83 -4.18 1.02 -11.97
C ILE A 83 -4.19 -0.17 -12.93
N PHE A 84 -5.33 -0.40 -13.61
CA PHE A 84 -5.50 -1.52 -14.53
C PHE A 84 -4.57 -1.46 -15.74
N SER A 85 -4.13 -0.26 -16.17
CA SER A 85 -3.17 -0.10 -17.27
C SER A 85 -1.82 -0.80 -17.06
N TYR A 86 -1.50 -1.18 -15.81
CA TYR A 86 -0.29 -1.92 -15.46
C TYR A 86 -0.47 -3.46 -15.54
N GLU A 87 -1.69 -3.99 -15.67
CA GLU A 87 -1.95 -5.43 -15.79
C GLU A 87 -1.17 -6.10 -16.95
N PRO A 88 -1.09 -5.53 -18.17
CA PRO A 88 -0.29 -6.10 -19.26
C PRO A 88 1.22 -6.17 -18.96
N ARG A 89 1.71 -5.44 -17.94
CA ARG A 89 3.12 -5.37 -17.55
C ARG A 89 3.52 -6.50 -16.58
N GLY A 90 2.97 -7.70 -16.72
CA GLY A 90 3.31 -8.85 -15.88
C GLY A 90 2.33 -9.13 -14.73
N GLY A 91 1.13 -8.55 -14.80
CA GLY A 91 0.03 -8.76 -13.86
C GLY A 91 0.13 -7.88 -12.61
N LEU A 92 -1.05 -7.47 -12.13
CA LEU A 92 -1.25 -6.76 -10.88
C LEU A 92 -1.38 -7.75 -9.73
N TRP A 93 -0.62 -7.46 -8.69
CA TRP A 93 -0.59 -8.20 -7.44
C TRP A 93 -1.03 -7.28 -6.33
N CYS A 94 -1.71 -7.85 -5.34
CA CYS A 94 -2.15 -7.12 -4.18
C CYS A 94 -1.96 -7.93 -2.90
N THR A 95 -1.91 -7.20 -1.80
CA THR A 95 -1.95 -7.70 -0.44
C THR A 95 -2.59 -6.65 0.45
N TRP A 96 -3.07 -7.08 1.60
CA TRP A 96 -3.73 -6.22 2.56
C TRP A 96 -3.34 -6.62 3.99
N SER A 97 -3.58 -5.72 4.92
CA SER A 97 -3.50 -5.99 6.34
C SER A 97 -4.63 -5.29 7.08
N PHE A 98 -5.18 -5.99 8.07
CA PHE A 98 -6.19 -5.46 8.98
C PHE A 98 -5.53 -4.58 10.04
N ILE A 99 -5.47 -3.29 9.77
CA ILE A 99 -4.93 -2.27 10.67
C ILE A 99 -6.11 -1.55 11.33
N ARG A 100 -5.99 -1.22 12.62
CA ARG A 100 -7.03 -0.46 13.33
C ARG A 100 -7.20 0.92 12.71
N PRO A 101 -8.43 1.47 12.64
CA PRO A 101 -8.72 2.74 11.96
C PRO A 101 -7.77 3.87 12.33
N GLU A 102 -7.37 3.98 13.60
CA GLU A 102 -6.56 5.08 14.12
C GLU A 102 -5.11 5.08 13.59
N TYR A 103 -4.64 3.97 13.02
CA TYR A 103 -3.27 3.81 12.52
C TYR A 103 -3.19 3.69 10.99
N ARG A 104 -4.33 3.58 10.28
CA ARG A 104 -4.35 3.33 8.83
C ARG A 104 -3.70 4.45 8.04
N ASP A 105 -4.11 5.70 8.27
CA ASP A 105 -3.57 6.87 7.59
C ASP A 105 -2.07 7.01 7.84
N GLY A 106 -1.63 6.80 9.09
CA GLY A 106 -0.22 6.85 9.44
C GLY A 106 0.60 5.78 8.74
N ALA A 107 0.04 4.57 8.59
CA ALA A 107 0.68 3.47 7.85
C ALA A 107 0.73 3.75 6.35
N VAL A 108 -0.36 4.23 5.75
CA VAL A 108 -0.42 4.61 4.32
C VAL A 108 0.56 5.73 4.02
N LEU A 109 0.60 6.78 4.85
CA LEU A 109 1.54 7.90 4.69
C LEU A 109 2.99 7.42 4.72
N TYR A 110 3.33 6.55 5.66
CA TYR A 110 4.66 5.95 5.73
C TYR A 110 4.98 5.10 4.49
N LEU A 111 4.05 4.24 4.08
CA LEU A 111 4.23 3.36 2.92
C LEU A 111 4.32 4.13 1.61
N ARG A 112 3.53 5.19 1.39
CA ARG A 112 3.64 6.03 0.19
C ARG A 112 5.01 6.67 0.07
N ARG A 113 5.56 7.19 1.17
CA ARG A 113 6.91 7.76 1.22
C ARG A 113 8.00 6.71 0.96
N LEU A 114 7.83 5.51 1.51
CA LEU A 114 8.80 4.41 1.38
C LEU A 114 8.78 3.78 -0.02
N LEU A 115 7.59 3.46 -0.53
CA LEU A 115 7.39 2.67 -1.76
C LEU A 115 7.42 3.52 -3.03
N LYS A 116 7.17 4.84 -2.93
CA LYS A 116 7.09 5.77 -4.07
C LYS A 116 6.13 5.26 -5.14
N THR A 117 4.85 5.17 -4.79
CA THR A 117 3.80 4.70 -5.69
C THR A 117 3.71 5.56 -6.95
N VAL A 118 3.45 4.93 -8.09
CA VAL A 118 3.36 5.64 -9.38
C VAL A 118 1.99 6.28 -9.62
N VAL A 119 0.93 5.75 -9.00
CA VAL A 119 -0.42 6.33 -9.06
C VAL A 119 -0.64 7.24 -7.85
N GLU A 120 -1.19 8.43 -8.10
CA GLU A 120 -1.54 9.40 -7.06
C GLU A 120 -2.77 8.98 -6.24
N PRO A 121 -2.89 9.42 -4.98
CA PRO A 121 -4.07 9.15 -4.16
C PRO A 121 -5.38 9.58 -4.83
N ARG A 122 -6.42 8.77 -4.72
CA ARG A 122 -7.77 9.11 -5.20
C ARG A 122 -8.55 9.93 -4.17
N PRO A 123 -9.62 10.65 -4.58
CA PRO A 123 -10.49 11.35 -3.64
C PRO A 123 -11.05 10.41 -2.57
N GLY A 124 -10.89 10.77 -1.29
CA GLY A 124 -11.19 9.92 -0.14
C GLY A 124 -9.97 9.19 0.44
N ASP A 125 -8.86 9.08 -0.30
CA ASP A 125 -7.58 8.55 0.18
C ASP A 125 -6.58 9.67 0.53
N GLU A 126 -7.04 10.92 0.62
CA GLU A 126 -6.24 12.06 1.02
C GLU A 126 -5.91 11.99 2.51
N ILE A 127 -4.63 12.15 2.84
CA ILE A 127 -4.15 12.14 4.22
C ILE A 127 -3.63 13.52 4.55
N ASP A 128 -4.15 14.09 5.63
CA ASP A 128 -3.65 15.35 6.17
C ASP A 128 -2.31 15.11 6.88
N GLU A 129 -1.20 15.31 6.14
CA GLU A 129 0.15 15.07 6.63
C GLU A 129 0.54 15.91 7.85
N GLU A 130 -0.13 17.03 8.09
CA GLU A 130 0.12 17.87 9.28
C GLU A 130 -0.53 17.29 10.54
N LYS A 131 -1.64 16.55 10.38
CA LYS A 131 -2.39 15.98 11.50
C LYS A 131 -2.03 14.53 11.79
N VAL A 132 -1.53 13.80 10.80
CA VAL A 132 -1.27 12.37 10.90
C VAL A 132 0.21 12.09 11.12
N LYS A 133 0.53 11.37 12.20
CA LYS A 133 1.90 10.89 12.44
C LYS A 133 2.15 9.62 11.63
N PRO A 134 3.24 9.54 10.83
CA PRO A 134 3.61 8.31 10.14
C PRO A 134 3.81 7.16 11.12
N VAL A 135 3.25 6.00 10.78
CA VAL A 135 3.42 4.75 11.54
C VAL A 135 4.35 3.86 10.73
N ALA A 136 5.51 3.53 11.29
CA ALA A 136 6.50 2.70 10.62
C ALA A 136 5.98 1.26 10.47
N VAL A 137 5.76 0.84 9.23
CA VAL A 137 5.24 -0.47 8.87
C VAL A 137 6.17 -1.12 7.85
N LEU A 138 6.49 -2.40 8.03
CA LEU A 138 7.30 -3.14 7.07
C LEU A 138 6.55 -3.30 5.74
N PRO A 139 7.18 -3.07 4.58
CA PRO A 139 6.53 -3.28 3.29
C PRO A 139 6.31 -4.79 3.03
N PRO A 140 5.36 -5.16 2.15
CA PRO A 140 5.15 -6.56 1.81
C PRO A 140 6.38 -7.14 1.08
N GLY A 141 6.90 -8.26 1.60
CA GLY A 141 8.08 -8.98 1.10
C GLY A 141 7.78 -10.42 0.69
#